data_AF-X1SS40-F1
#
_entry.id   AF-X1SS40-F1
#
_cell.length_a   1.000
_cell.length_b   1.000
_cell.length_c   1.000
_cell.angle_alpha   90.00
_cell.angle_beta   90.00
_cell.angle_gamma   90.00
#
_symmetry.space_group_name_H-M   'P 1'
#
loop_
_entity.id
_entity.type
_entity.pdbx_description
1 polymer ?
#
loop_
_entity_poly.entity_id
_entity_poly.type
_entity_poly.pdbx_seq_one_letter_code
_entity_poly.pdbx_strand_id
1 'polypeptide(L)'
;MIAVAGDMNLSIANISSLTSKVDFLLQVSKKSRKLDYFIKRNIPASEKSWLSDLKSWRLNRKWLLKVSDICLKDYDQVFFDCGEELLDLNDSKNYQTFREKILEEFM
;
A
#
# COMPACT_ATOMS: atom_id res chain seq x y z
N MET A 1 -6.30 -33.99 -15.61
CA MET A 1 -6.71 -32.57 -15.67
C MET A 1 -5.44 -31.74 -15.68
N ILE A 2 -5.11 -31.12 -16.81
CA ILE A 2 -3.98 -30.19 -16.88
C ILE A 2 -4.51 -28.87 -16.34
N ALA A 3 -4.02 -28.45 -15.17
CA ALA A 3 -4.29 -27.11 -14.68
C ALA A 3 -3.63 -26.15 -15.67
N VAL A 4 -4.44 -25.49 -16.49
CA VAL A 4 -3.99 -24.36 -17.29
C VAL A 4 -3.65 -23.28 -16.27
N ALA A 5 -2.37 -23.12 -15.95
CA ALA A 5 -1.84 -21.93 -15.32
C ALA A 5 -1.99 -20.80 -16.34
N GLY A 6 -3.22 -20.32 -16.53
CA GLY A 6 -3.45 -19.06 -17.22
C GLY A 6 -2.71 -18.01 -16.41
N ASP A 7 -1.88 -17.21 -17.09
CA ASP A 7 -1.27 -16.00 -16.55
C ASP A 7 -2.34 -15.19 -15.80
N MET A 8 -2.47 -15.42 -14.50
CA MET A 8 -3.25 -14.57 -13.63
C MET A 8 -2.42 -13.31 -13.53
N ASN A 9 -2.78 -12.31 -14.33
CA ASN A 9 -2.14 -11.00 -14.37
C ASN A 9 -2.50 -10.24 -13.08
N LEU A 10 -2.09 -10.82 -11.95
CA LEU A 10 -2.43 -10.40 -10.60
C LEU A 10 -1.84 -9.02 -10.36
N SER A 11 -2.72 -8.12 -9.98
CA SER A 11 -2.37 -6.77 -9.57
C SER A 11 -2.03 -6.76 -8.09
N ILE A 12 -0.86 -6.22 -7.76
CA ILE A 12 -0.30 -6.22 -6.41
C ILE A 12 -0.01 -4.79 -5.98
N ALA A 13 -0.35 -4.46 -4.74
CA ALA A 13 0.09 -3.26 -4.07
C ALA A 13 0.92 -3.63 -2.83
N ASN A 14 2.17 -3.17 -2.79
CA ASN A 14 3.06 -3.33 -1.64
C ASN A 14 3.17 -1.99 -0.90
N ILE A 15 2.92 -2.03 0.39
CA ILE A 15 2.92 -0.87 1.28
C ILE A 15 3.96 -1.15 2.37
N SER A 16 5.02 -0.36 2.46
CA SER A 16 6.12 -0.64 3.39
C SER A 16 6.35 0.54 4.33
N SER A 17 6.33 0.29 5.64
CA SER A 17 6.71 1.30 6.63
C SER A 17 8.19 1.62 6.54
N LEU A 18 8.55 2.90 6.61
CA LEU A 18 9.94 3.32 6.71
C LEU A 18 10.39 3.41 8.17
N THR A 19 11.69 3.25 8.41
CA THR A 19 12.31 3.24 9.75
C THR A 19 12.06 4.53 10.53
N SER A 20 11.90 5.66 9.84
CA SER A 20 11.56 6.95 10.46
C SER A 20 10.13 7.00 10.99
N LYS A 21 9.26 6.03 10.63
CA LYS A 21 7.84 5.95 11.01
C LYS A 21 6.97 7.15 10.60
N VAL A 22 7.54 8.15 9.93
CA VAL A 22 6.82 9.33 9.43
C VAL A 22 6.20 9.08 8.06
N ASP A 23 6.88 8.28 7.23
CA ASP A 23 6.51 8.01 5.86
C ASP A 23 6.40 6.49 5.59
N PHE A 24 5.74 6.15 4.50
CA PHE A 24 5.71 4.80 3.96
C PHE A 24 5.97 4.81 2.44
N LEU A 25 6.37 3.67 1.90
CA LEU A 25 6.49 3.44 0.47
C LEU A 25 5.28 2.70 -0.06
N LEU A 26 4.81 3.12 -1.22
CA LEU A 26 3.77 2.46 -2.00
C LEU A 26 4.34 2.07 -3.36
N GLN A 27 4.31 0.78 -3.64
CA GLN A 27 4.68 0.17 -4.92
C GLN A 27 3.49 -0.58 -5.48
N VAL A 28 3.23 -0.42 -6.78
CA VAL A 28 2.07 -1.05 -7.43
C VAL A 28 2.50 -1.69 -8.74
N SER A 29 2.05 -2.92 -8.99
CA SER A 29 2.39 -3.64 -10.22
C SER A 29 1.66 -3.10 -11.45
N LYS A 30 0.52 -2.44 -11.24
CA LYS A 30 -0.31 -1.84 -12.29
C LYS A 30 -0.76 -0.44 -11.89
N LYS A 31 -0.92 0.45 -12.85
CA LYS A 31 -1.44 1.80 -12.63
C LYS A 31 -2.94 1.76 -12.33
N SER A 32 -3.34 2.16 -11.12
CA SER A 32 -4.73 2.52 -10.80
C SER A 32 -4.98 3.99 -11.11
N ARG A 33 -6.06 4.30 -11.85
CA ARG A 33 -6.47 5.69 -12.11
C ARG A 33 -6.92 6.40 -10.84
N LYS A 34 -7.63 5.69 -9.96
CA LYS A 34 -8.18 6.23 -8.71
C LYS A 34 -7.07 6.53 -7.71
N LEU A 35 -6.12 5.60 -7.55
CA LEU A 35 -4.96 5.78 -6.70
C LEU A 35 -4.06 6.91 -7.22
N ASP A 36 -3.75 6.91 -8.52
CA ASP A 36 -2.94 7.98 -9.15
C ASP A 36 -3.60 9.36 -8.99
N TYR A 37 -4.91 9.44 -9.18
CA TYR A 37 -5.67 10.67 -8.96
C TYR A 37 -5.58 11.12 -7.50
N PHE A 38 -5.88 10.22 -6.55
CA PHE A 38 -5.86 10.54 -5.13
C PHE A 38 -4.49 11.05 -4.68
N ILE A 39 -3.42 10.31 -5.01
CA ILE A 39 -2.06 10.71 -4.66
C ILE A 39 -1.72 12.07 -5.27
N LYS A 40 -2.02 12.29 -6.56
CA LYS A 40 -1.64 13.53 -7.25
C LYS A 40 -2.48 14.74 -6.85
N ARG A 41 -3.76 14.57 -6.54
CA ARG A 41 -4.70 15.69 -6.34
C ARG A 41 -5.07 15.93 -4.88
N ASN A 42 -5.10 14.90 -4.04
CA ASN A 42 -5.59 15.02 -2.66
C ASN A 42 -4.45 15.06 -1.64
N ILE A 43 -3.31 14.44 -1.93
CA ILE A 43 -2.14 14.49 -1.03
C ILE A 43 -1.32 15.77 -1.35
N PRO A 44 -1.04 16.64 -0.35
CA PRO A 44 -0.19 17.81 -0.52
C PRO A 44 1.20 17.47 -1.08
N ALA A 45 1.79 18.39 -1.85
CA ALA A 45 3.12 18.18 -2.43
C ALA A 45 4.22 18.00 -1.37
N SER A 46 4.08 18.63 -0.19
CA SER A 46 4.99 18.47 0.94
C SER A 46 4.92 17.10 1.62
N GLU A 47 3.92 16.28 1.29
CA GLU A 47 3.62 14.99 1.95
C GLU A 47 3.72 13.80 0.99
N LYS A 48 4.24 14.04 -0.22
CA LYS A 48 4.49 13.01 -1.22
C LYS A 48 5.74 13.28 -2.02
N SER A 49 6.42 12.23 -2.41
CA SER A 49 7.50 12.30 -3.41
C SER A 49 7.53 11.03 -4.23
N TRP A 50 7.69 11.17 -5.55
CA TRP A 50 7.95 10.03 -6.42
C TRP A 50 9.44 9.68 -6.37
N LEU A 51 9.75 8.42 -6.08
CA LEU A 51 11.11 7.89 -6.07
C LEU A 51 11.30 7.07 -7.35
N SER A 52 11.92 7.67 -8.36
CA SER A 52 12.09 7.08 -9.69
C SER A 52 12.78 5.73 -9.66
N ASP A 53 13.82 5.61 -8.83
CA ASP A 53 14.72 4.45 -8.81
C ASP A 53 14.02 3.21 -8.25
N LEU A 54 13.07 3.44 -7.32
CA LEU A 54 12.27 2.38 -6.70
C LEU A 54 10.93 2.17 -7.42
N LYS A 55 10.57 3.07 -8.34
CA LYS A 55 9.24 3.18 -8.95
C LYS A 55 8.14 3.21 -7.88
N SER A 56 8.36 4.01 -6.83
CA SER A 56 7.50 4.05 -5.65
C SER A 56 7.07 5.47 -5.32
N TRP A 57 5.88 5.59 -4.73
CA TRP A 57 5.54 6.79 -3.99
C TRP A 57 6.06 6.68 -2.56
N ARG A 58 6.76 7.69 -2.07
CA ARG A 58 6.92 7.94 -0.63
C ARG A 58 5.84 8.90 -0.19
N LEU A 59 5.06 8.50 0.81
CA LEU A 59 3.88 9.23 1.28
C LEU A 59 3.92 9.36 2.79
N ASN A 60 3.43 10.48 3.32
CA ASN A 60 3.29 10.65 4.76
C ASN A 60 2.29 9.63 5.34
N ARG A 61 2.64 9.05 6.49
CA ARG A 61 1.89 7.96 7.15
C ARG A 61 0.44 8.29 7.46
N LYS A 62 0.06 9.55 7.67
CA LYS A 62 -1.36 9.89 7.88
C LYS A 62 -2.28 9.47 6.74
N TRP A 63 -1.72 9.25 5.54
CA TRP A 63 -2.46 8.77 4.37
C TRP A 63 -2.54 7.25 4.26
N LEU A 64 -1.82 6.52 5.11
CA LEU A 64 -1.64 5.07 5.02
C LEU A 64 -2.96 4.32 4.96
N LEU A 65 -3.86 4.55 5.92
CA LEU A 65 -5.18 3.89 5.94
C LEU A 65 -5.98 4.17 4.67
N LYS A 66 -6.05 5.44 4.24
CA LYS A 66 -6.82 5.83 3.06
C LYS A 66 -6.26 5.24 1.77
N VAL A 67 -4.94 5.18 1.65
CA VAL A 67 -4.24 4.57 0.51
C VAL A 67 -4.47 3.06 0.50
N SER A 68 -4.32 2.38 1.63
CA SER A 68 -4.60 0.94 1.75
C SER A 68 -6.04 0.60 1.36
N ASP A 69 -7.02 1.40 1.79
CA ASP A 69 -8.43 1.19 1.42
C ASP A 69 -8.70 1.36 -0.08
N ILE A 70 -7.92 2.21 -0.76
CA ILE A 70 -7.99 2.34 -2.22
C ILE A 70 -7.32 1.12 -2.86
N CYS A 71 -6.16 0.70 -2.34
CA CYS A 71 -5.45 -0.46 -2.83
C CYS A 71 -6.31 -1.74 -2.75
N LEU A 72 -6.98 -1.98 -1.63
CA LEU A 72 -7.85 -3.16 -1.42
C LEU A 72 -9.04 -3.24 -2.38
N LYS A 73 -9.37 -2.14 -3.07
CA LYS A 73 -10.45 -2.09 -4.08
C LYS A 73 -9.95 -2.25 -5.51
N ASP A 74 -8.69 -1.93 -5.73
CA ASP A 74 -8.13 -1.75 -7.07
C ASP A 74 -7.06 -2.80 -7.42
N TYR A 75 -6.61 -3.59 -6.43
CA TYR A 75 -5.58 -4.60 -6.57
C TYR A 75 -6.06 -5.94 -6.02
N ASP A 76 -5.63 -7.04 -6.65
CA ASP A 76 -6.00 -8.40 -6.27
C ASP A 76 -5.34 -8.81 -4.94
N GLN A 77 -4.12 -8.33 -4.70
CA GLN A 77 -3.35 -8.57 -3.48
C GLN A 77 -2.77 -7.26 -2.94
N VAL A 78 -2.86 -7.07 -1.62
CA VAL A 78 -2.33 -5.90 -0.93
C VAL A 78 -1.52 -6.34 0.28
N PHE A 79 -0.23 -6.07 0.28
CA PHE A 79 0.66 -6.42 1.38
C PHE A 79 1.12 -5.18 2.15
N PHE A 80 1.19 -5.31 3.47
CA PHE A 80 1.80 -4.33 4.36
C PHE A 80 3.02 -4.91 5.04
N ASP A 81 4.19 -4.35 4.74
CA ASP A 81 5.45 -4.67 5.39
C ASP A 81 5.69 -3.68 6.54
N CYS A 82 5.67 -4.19 7.77
CA CYS A 82 5.97 -3.43 8.98
C CYS A 82 7.37 -3.72 9.55
N GLY A 83 8.27 -4.31 8.75
CA GLY A 83 9.65 -4.64 9.11
C GLY A 83 9.82 -6.01 9.76
N GLU A 84 9.01 -6.31 10.79
CA GLU A 84 9.02 -7.62 11.46
C GLU A 84 8.13 -8.65 10.77
N GLU A 85 7.05 -8.18 10.13
CA GLU A 85 6.01 -9.02 9.55
C GLU A 85 5.53 -8.44 8.21
N LEU A 86 5.13 -9.35 7.32
CA LEU A 86 4.41 -9.03 6.09
C LEU A 86 2.94 -9.44 6.26
N LEU A 87 2.06 -8.46 6.34
CA LEU A 87 0.62 -8.67 6.50
C LEU A 87 -0.08 -8.67 5.14
N ASP A 88 -0.82 -9.73 4.84
CA ASP A 88 -1.78 -9.72 3.72
C ASP A 88 -3.05 -8.98 4.16
N LEU A 89 -3.27 -7.78 3.64
CA LEU A 89 -4.39 -6.92 4.01
C LEU A 89 -5.73 -7.40 3.43
N ASN A 90 -5.74 -8.34 2.49
CA ASN A 90 -6.96 -8.99 2.04
C ASN A 90 -7.51 -9.95 3.11
N ASP A 91 -6.67 -10.42 4.03
CA ASP A 91 -7.10 -11.17 5.20
C ASP A 91 -7.63 -10.23 6.30
N SER A 92 -8.83 -10.53 6.79
CA SER A 92 -9.53 -9.68 7.76
C SER A 92 -8.81 -9.54 9.11
N LYS A 93 -8.11 -10.59 9.57
CA LYS A 93 -7.37 -10.56 10.84
C LYS A 93 -6.12 -9.70 10.69
N ASN A 94 -5.38 -9.91 9.60
CA ASN A 94 -4.21 -9.09 9.27
C ASN A 94 -4.58 -7.62 9.05
N TYR A 95 -5.70 -7.33 8.40
CA TYR A 95 -6.20 -5.97 8.23
C TYR A 95 -6.55 -5.32 9.58
N GLN A 96 -7.13 -6.07 10.51
CA GLN A 96 -7.40 -5.58 11.86
C GLN A 96 -6.09 -5.28 12.62
N THR A 97 -5.11 -6.20 12.58
CA THR A 97 -3.77 -5.97 13.14
C THR A 97 -3.10 -4.73 12.55
N PHE A 98 -3.19 -4.55 11.23
CA PHE A 98 -2.70 -3.37 10.53
C PHE A 98 -3.33 -2.08 11.07
N ARG A 99 -4.66 -2.06 11.26
CA ARG A 99 -5.36 -0.89 11.81
C ARG A 99 -4.96 -0.59 13.25
N GLU A 100 -4.79 -1.62 14.08
CA GLU A 100 -4.34 -1.47 15.46
C GLU A 100 -2.92 -0.87 15.53
N LYS A 101 -1.96 -1.43 14.77
CA LYS A 101 -0.60 -0.90 14.69
C LYS A 101 -0.57 0.57 14.24
N ILE A 102 -1.42 0.94 13.28
CA ILE A 102 -1.54 2.34 12.85
C ILE A 102 -2.03 3.22 13.99
N LEU A 103 -3.06 2.80 14.72
CA LEU A 103 -3.64 3.58 15.80
C LEU A 103 -2.68 3.75 16.96
N GLU A 104 -1.94 2.70 17.34
CA GLU A 104 -0.91 2.76 18.38
C GLU A 104 0.20 3.77 18.06
N GLU A 105 0.57 3.92 16.80
CA GLU A 105 1.63 4.83 16.38
C GLU A 105 1.15 6.29 16.20
N PHE A 106 -0.16 6.55 16.30
CA PHE A 106 -0.75 7.89 16.33
C PHE A 106 -1.06 8.41 17.73
N MET A 107 -0.95 7.57 18.76
CA MET A 107 -1.05 7.96 20.18
C MET A 107 0.31 8.35 20.75
#